data_AF-A0A526YG27-F1
#
_entry.id   AF-A0A526YG27-F1
#
_cell.length_a   1.000
_cell.length_b   1.000
_cell.length_c   1.000
_cell.angle_alpha   90.00
_cell.angle_beta   90.00
_cell.angle_gamma   90.00
#
_symmetry.space_group_name_H-M   'P 1'
#
loop_
_entity.id
_entity.type
_entity.pdbx_description
1 polymer ?
#
loop_
_entity_poly.entity_id
_entity_poly.type
_entity_poly.pdbx_seq_one_letter_code
_entity_poly.pdbx_strand_id
1 'polypeptide(L)'
;RSKSRGSVTLRSPDPGSKPVIRFNYMSHPDDWIEFRHCIRLTREIFGQSAFDPYRGKEISPGSQVQSDDDLDAFIRDHAESAYHPCGTCKMGRKDDPMSVVDPQCRVIGVDGLRIADSSIFPRVTNGNLNAPSIMTGEKAADHILGRTPLAPSNQEPWINPRWQVSDR
;
A
#
# COMPACT_ATOMS: atom_id res chain seq x y z
N ARG A 1 -4.13 -6.51 -3.33
CA ARG A 1 -3.07 -5.77 -2.56
C ARG A 1 -1.79 -5.92 -3.35
N SER A 2 -1.31 -4.83 -3.95
CA SER A 2 -0.24 -4.87 -4.96
C SER A 2 0.96 -5.73 -4.56
N LYS A 3 1.36 -6.57 -5.50
CA LYS A 3 2.55 -7.42 -5.38
C LYS A 3 3.78 -6.76 -6.00
N SER A 4 3.62 -5.71 -6.81
CA SER A 4 4.73 -4.90 -7.30
C SER A 4 5.56 -4.31 -6.16
N ARG A 5 6.87 -4.22 -6.37
CA ARG A 5 7.81 -3.68 -5.39
C ARG A 5 8.76 -2.70 -6.04
N GLY A 6 8.88 -1.54 -5.41
CA GLY A 6 9.81 -0.49 -5.78
C GLY A 6 11.10 -0.52 -4.97
N SER A 7 11.93 0.51 -5.19
CA SER A 7 13.13 0.76 -4.41
C SER A 7 13.35 2.26 -4.20
N VAL A 8 14.07 2.57 -3.12
CA VAL A 8 14.65 3.89 -2.84
C VAL A 8 16.15 3.67 -2.67
N THR A 9 16.96 4.30 -3.51
CA THR A 9 18.42 4.13 -3.49
C THR A 9 19.15 5.46 -3.50
N LEU A 10 20.39 5.44 -3.02
CA LEU A 10 21.27 6.59 -3.12
C LEU A 10 21.51 6.94 -4.59
N ARG A 11 21.53 8.24 -4.88
CA ARG A 11 21.94 8.77 -6.18
C ARG A 11 23.45 8.94 -6.28
N SER A 12 24.06 9.33 -5.17
CA SER A 12 25.44 9.78 -5.04
C SER A 12 25.86 9.61 -3.57
N PRO A 13 27.15 9.80 -3.23
CA PRO A 13 27.61 9.83 -1.84
C PRO A 13 27.24 11.11 -1.08
N ASP A 14 26.69 12.13 -1.74
CA ASP A 14 26.26 13.37 -1.10
C ASP A 14 24.87 13.17 -0.42
N PRO A 15 24.74 13.31 0.91
CA PRO A 15 23.47 13.11 1.61
C PRO A 15 22.42 14.18 1.28
N GLY A 16 22.81 15.34 0.73
CA GLY A 16 21.88 16.38 0.28
C GLY A 16 21.20 16.07 -1.06
N SER A 17 21.74 15.09 -1.81
CA SER A 17 21.19 14.71 -3.11
C SER A 17 19.87 13.95 -2.97
N LYS A 18 18.84 14.38 -3.73
CA LYS A 18 17.54 13.67 -3.76
C LYS A 18 17.74 12.20 -4.16
N PRO A 19 17.10 11.24 -3.46
CA PRO A 19 17.26 9.83 -3.75
C PRO A 19 16.71 9.47 -5.15
N VAL A 20 17.05 8.27 -5.61
CA VAL A 20 16.38 7.65 -6.75
C VAL A 20 15.21 6.84 -6.21
N ILE A 21 14.00 7.22 -6.60
CA ILE A 21 12.76 6.51 -6.22
C ILE A 21 12.22 5.82 -7.46
N ARG A 22 12.05 4.50 -7.40
CA ARG A 22 11.42 3.71 -8.45
C ARG A 22 10.27 2.93 -7.85
N PHE A 23 9.04 3.27 -8.22
CA PHE A 23 7.86 2.56 -7.70
C PHE A 23 7.66 1.20 -8.34
N ASN A 24 8.10 1.02 -9.60
CA ASN A 24 7.82 -0.16 -10.41
C ASN A 24 6.32 -0.52 -10.42
N TYR A 25 5.44 0.49 -10.54
CA TYR A 25 4.01 0.26 -10.66
C TYR A 25 3.75 -0.73 -11.79
N MET A 26 2.79 -1.63 -11.56
CA MET A 26 2.37 -2.62 -12.54
C MET A 26 3.46 -3.60 -13.01
N SER A 27 4.54 -3.76 -12.23
CA SER A 27 5.57 -4.78 -12.49
C SER A 27 5.09 -6.22 -12.29
N HIS A 28 4.01 -6.41 -11.51
CA HIS A 28 3.39 -7.70 -11.26
C HIS A 28 2.06 -7.80 -12.04
N PRO A 29 1.79 -8.91 -12.76
CA PRO A 29 0.60 -9.06 -13.60
C PRO A 29 -0.72 -8.87 -12.84
N ASP A 30 -0.80 -9.36 -11.60
CA ASP A 30 -1.99 -9.17 -10.74
C ASP A 30 -2.43 -7.72 -10.59
N ASP A 31 -1.51 -6.75 -10.64
CA ASP A 31 -1.87 -5.34 -10.48
C ASP A 31 -2.71 -4.85 -11.68
N TRP A 32 -2.41 -5.31 -12.90
CA TRP A 32 -3.23 -5.00 -14.09
C TRP A 32 -4.62 -5.61 -13.98
N ILE A 33 -4.71 -6.86 -13.52
CA ILE A 33 -5.99 -7.56 -13.33
C ILE A 33 -6.84 -6.81 -12.29
N GLU A 34 -6.26 -6.48 -11.13
CA GLU A 34 -6.94 -5.73 -10.06
C GLU A 34 -7.41 -4.36 -10.57
N PHE A 35 -6.58 -3.59 -11.28
CA PHE A 35 -6.96 -2.25 -11.77
C PHE A 35 -8.04 -2.28 -12.88
N ARG A 36 -7.96 -3.21 -13.84
CA ARG A 36 -9.02 -3.37 -14.86
C ARG A 36 -10.34 -3.75 -14.20
N HIS A 37 -10.30 -4.64 -13.22
CA HIS A 37 -11.48 -5.01 -12.42
C HIS A 37 -12.06 -3.79 -11.70
N CYS A 38 -11.24 -2.95 -11.06
CA CYS A 38 -11.68 -1.71 -10.42
C CYS A 38 -12.42 -0.77 -11.38
N ILE A 39 -11.93 -0.60 -12.62
CA ILE A 39 -12.62 0.24 -13.63
C ILE A 39 -13.99 -0.35 -13.96
N ARG A 40 -14.07 -1.65 -14.22
CA ARG A 40 -15.33 -2.35 -14.53
C ARG A 40 -16.32 -2.30 -13.38
N LEU A 41 -15.85 -2.53 -12.15
CA LEU A 41 -16.65 -2.46 -10.94
C LEU A 41 -17.17 -1.04 -10.70
N THR A 42 -16.34 -0.02 -10.94
CA THR A 42 -16.76 1.39 -10.84
C THR A 42 -17.90 1.67 -11.83
N ARG A 43 -17.78 1.22 -13.09
CA ARG A 43 -18.84 1.33 -14.09
C ARG A 43 -20.12 0.59 -13.67
N GLU A 44 -20.00 -0.61 -13.10
CA GLU A 44 -21.15 -1.36 -12.58
C GLU A 44 -21.86 -0.59 -11.46
N ILE A 45 -21.12 -0.06 -10.48
CA ILE A 45 -21.67 0.70 -9.35
C ILE A 45 -22.42 1.93 -9.85
N PHE A 46 -21.78 2.75 -10.70
CA PHE A 46 -22.44 3.93 -11.26
C PHE A 46 -23.58 3.56 -12.20
N GLY A 47 -23.58 2.38 -12.82
CA GLY A 47 -24.67 1.88 -13.67
C GLY A 47 -25.95 1.48 -12.92
N GLN A 48 -25.94 1.46 -11.58
CA GLN A 48 -27.12 1.10 -10.77
C GLN A 48 -28.19 2.20 -10.78
N SER A 49 -29.47 1.81 -10.72
CA SER A 49 -30.64 2.71 -10.81
C SER A 49 -30.60 3.88 -9.82
N ALA A 50 -29.99 3.69 -8.65
CA ALA A 50 -29.84 4.73 -7.63
C ALA A 50 -29.03 5.95 -8.11
N PHE A 51 -28.17 5.77 -9.12
CA PHE A 51 -27.37 6.82 -9.71
C PHE A 51 -28.03 7.48 -10.93
N ASP A 52 -29.19 7.01 -11.43
CA ASP A 52 -29.84 7.57 -12.63
C ASP A 52 -30.05 9.10 -12.58
N PRO A 53 -30.45 9.71 -11.43
CA PRO A 53 -30.63 11.17 -11.36
C PRO A 53 -29.32 11.97 -11.35
N TYR A 54 -28.19 11.30 -11.08
CA TYR A 54 -26.91 11.96 -10.78
C TYR A 54 -25.83 11.66 -11.82
N ARG A 55 -25.87 10.48 -12.45
CA ARG A 55 -24.83 10.08 -13.40
C ARG A 55 -25.07 10.74 -14.75
N GLY A 56 -24.06 11.45 -15.22
CA GLY A 56 -23.97 11.90 -16.60
C GLY A 56 -23.32 10.86 -17.49
N LYS A 57 -22.69 11.34 -18.56
CA LYS A 57 -21.80 10.52 -19.40
C LYS A 57 -20.52 10.22 -18.63
N GLU A 58 -19.95 9.03 -18.84
CA GLU A 58 -18.61 8.70 -18.34
C GLU A 58 -17.58 9.65 -18.95
N ILE A 59 -16.84 10.37 -18.09
CA ILE A 59 -15.84 11.35 -18.52
C ILE A 59 -14.52 10.67 -18.87
N SER A 60 -14.09 9.72 -18.04
CA SER A 60 -12.81 9.02 -18.17
C SER A 60 -12.92 7.63 -17.53
N PRO A 61 -12.36 6.57 -18.14
CA PRO A 61 -11.71 6.54 -19.46
C PRO A 61 -12.65 6.75 -20.65
N GLY A 62 -13.96 6.73 -20.40
CA GLY A 62 -14.99 6.93 -21.41
C GLY A 62 -15.56 5.61 -21.94
N SER A 63 -16.81 5.63 -22.38
CA SER A 63 -17.57 4.42 -22.72
C SER A 63 -17.02 3.62 -23.90
N GLN A 64 -16.14 4.22 -24.72
CA GLN A 64 -15.47 3.56 -25.84
C GLN A 64 -14.29 2.68 -25.42
N VAL A 65 -13.71 2.89 -24.23
CA VAL A 65 -12.55 2.14 -23.72
C VAL A 65 -13.08 0.88 -23.02
N GLN A 66 -13.04 -0.26 -23.71
CA GLN A 66 -13.70 -1.50 -23.23
C GLN A 66 -12.77 -2.71 -23.19
N SER A 67 -11.89 -2.85 -24.18
CA SER A 67 -11.00 -4.00 -24.25
C SER A 67 -9.97 -3.95 -23.13
N ASP A 68 -9.43 -5.11 -22.77
CA ASP A 68 -8.35 -5.23 -21.80
C ASP A 68 -7.15 -4.36 -22.20
N ASP A 69 -6.80 -4.32 -23.49
CA ASP A 69 -5.69 -3.52 -24.02
C ASP A 69 -5.97 -2.01 -23.92
N ASP A 70 -7.21 -1.57 -24.21
CA ASP A 70 -7.60 -0.15 -24.06
C ASP A 70 -7.53 0.28 -22.60
N LEU A 71 -7.99 -0.59 -21.69
CA LEU A 71 -7.95 -0.32 -20.25
C LEU A 71 -6.51 -0.29 -19.74
N ASP A 72 -5.65 -1.21 -20.18
CA ASP A 72 -4.23 -1.23 -19.79
C ASP A 72 -3.49 0.01 -20.32
N ALA A 73 -3.81 0.47 -21.54
CA ALA A 73 -3.26 1.71 -22.09
C ALA A 73 -3.69 2.92 -21.24
N PHE A 74 -4.98 3.00 -20.86
CA PHE A 74 -5.48 4.05 -20.00
C PHE A 74 -4.82 4.03 -18.61
N ILE A 75 -4.77 2.87 -17.98
CA ILE A 75 -4.14 2.66 -16.67
C ILE A 75 -2.67 3.11 -16.71
N ARG A 76 -1.94 2.77 -17.78
CA ARG A 76 -0.53 3.15 -17.91
C ARG A 76 -0.31 4.66 -17.91
N ASP A 77 -1.20 5.40 -18.56
CA ASP A 77 -1.09 6.86 -18.73
C ASP A 77 -1.63 7.65 -17.52
N HIS A 78 -2.60 7.07 -16.80
CA HIS A 78 -3.36 7.78 -15.75
C HIS A 78 -3.19 7.21 -14.33
N ALA A 79 -2.51 6.08 -14.15
CA ALA A 79 -2.30 5.53 -12.81
C ALA A 79 -1.41 6.46 -11.98
N GLU A 80 -1.91 6.87 -10.82
CA GLU A 80 -1.22 7.74 -9.88
C GLU A 80 -1.02 7.09 -8.51
N SER A 81 -0.13 7.68 -7.72
CA SER A 81 0.07 7.27 -6.34
C SER A 81 -1.04 7.82 -5.45
N ALA A 82 -1.56 7.00 -4.54
CA ALA A 82 -2.35 7.48 -3.41
C ALA A 82 -1.49 8.13 -2.29
N TYR A 83 -0.23 8.47 -2.57
CA TYR A 83 0.72 9.08 -1.64
C TYR A 83 1.01 8.24 -0.38
N HIS A 84 1.07 6.91 -0.55
CA HIS A 84 1.28 5.96 0.55
C HIS A 84 2.54 5.07 0.38
N PRO A 85 3.75 5.61 0.14
CA PRO A 85 4.97 4.81 0.15
C PRO A 85 5.29 4.28 1.57
N CYS A 86 5.72 3.02 1.66
CA CYS A 86 6.09 2.36 2.92
C CYS A 86 7.01 1.16 2.65
N GLY A 87 7.55 0.56 3.72
CA GLY A 87 8.20 -0.75 3.67
C GLY A 87 9.64 -0.82 3.18
N THR A 88 10.32 0.32 2.99
CA THR A 88 11.73 0.38 2.55
C THR A 88 12.74 -0.07 3.60
N CYS A 89 12.34 -0.12 4.87
CA CYS A 89 13.13 -0.62 6.00
C CYS A 89 12.35 -1.68 6.78
N LYS A 90 11.76 -2.64 6.04
CA LYS A 90 10.85 -3.68 6.54
C LYS A 90 11.23 -4.24 7.92
N MET A 91 10.26 -4.26 8.82
CA MET A 91 10.30 -5.01 10.07
C MET A 91 10.11 -6.51 9.81
N GLY A 92 10.88 -7.33 10.51
CA GLY A 92 10.70 -8.78 10.49
C GLY A 92 11.61 -9.51 11.45
N ARG A 93 11.78 -10.82 11.23
CA ARG A 93 12.66 -11.64 12.07
C ARG A 93 14.12 -11.28 11.78
N LYS A 94 14.98 -11.43 12.79
CA LYS A 94 16.43 -11.16 12.65
C LYS A 94 17.12 -12.06 11.62
N ASP A 95 16.55 -13.24 11.34
CA ASP A 95 17.05 -14.20 10.37
C ASP A 95 16.42 -14.05 8.97
N ASP A 96 15.47 -13.13 8.78
CA ASP A 96 14.93 -12.82 7.46
C ASP A 96 15.90 -11.87 6.75
N PRO A 97 16.53 -12.28 5.63
CA PRO A 97 17.53 -11.49 4.92
C PRO A 97 16.98 -10.18 4.34
N MET A 98 15.65 -10.02 4.26
CA MET A 98 15.00 -8.80 3.78
C MET A 98 14.59 -7.85 4.92
N SER A 99 14.79 -8.22 6.18
CA SER A 99 14.41 -7.38 7.33
C SER A 99 15.52 -6.40 7.67
N VAL A 100 15.14 -5.15 7.92
CA VAL A 100 16.05 -4.07 8.33
C VAL A 100 15.92 -3.79 9.82
N VAL A 101 14.71 -3.91 10.37
CA VAL A 101 14.46 -3.78 11.82
C VAL A 101 13.82 -5.03 12.41
N ASP A 102 14.09 -5.26 13.69
CA ASP A 102 13.44 -6.32 14.46
C ASP A 102 12.06 -5.89 15.01
N PRO A 103 11.30 -6.79 15.66
CA PRO A 103 9.97 -6.47 16.19
C PRO A 103 9.93 -5.38 17.27
N GLN A 104 11.09 -4.93 17.78
CA GLN A 104 11.22 -3.82 18.72
C GLN A 104 11.71 -2.52 18.03
N CYS A 105 11.63 -2.47 16.70
CA CYS A 105 12.05 -1.36 15.85
C CYS A 105 13.57 -1.11 15.84
N ARG A 106 14.39 -2.06 16.34
CA ARG A 106 15.85 -1.90 16.37
C ARG A 106 16.45 -2.28 15.04
N VAL A 107 17.39 -1.47 14.54
CA VAL A 107 18.13 -1.80 13.32
C VAL A 107 18.97 -3.05 13.55
N ILE A 108 18.81 -4.03 12.68
CA ILE A 108 19.52 -5.30 12.81
C ILE A 108 21.01 -5.06 12.51
N GLY A 109 21.88 -5.44 13.44
CA GLY A 109 23.33 -5.28 13.32
C GLY A 109 23.89 -3.93 13.76
N VAL A 110 23.06 -3.02 14.27
CA VAL A 110 23.50 -1.70 14.78
C VAL A 110 22.92 -1.46 16.18
N ASP A 111 23.80 -1.20 17.15
CA ASP A 111 23.39 -0.86 18.50
C ASP A 111 22.94 0.60 18.61
N GLY A 112 21.95 0.86 19.47
CA GLY A 112 21.48 2.23 19.76
C GLY A 112 20.68 2.91 18.64
N LEU A 113 20.35 2.21 17.55
CA LEU A 113 19.59 2.78 16.42
C LEU A 113 18.22 2.10 16.23
N ARG A 114 17.19 2.91 16.01
CA ARG A 114 15.81 2.46 15.72
C ARG A 114 15.18 3.25 14.57
N ILE A 115 14.19 2.65 13.92
CA ILE A 115 13.36 3.31 12.88
C ILE A 115 11.90 3.18 13.28
N ALA A 116 11.16 4.30 13.29
CA ALA A 116 9.78 4.37 13.79
C ALA A 116 8.89 5.19 12.87
N ASP A 117 8.74 4.75 11.62
CA ASP A 117 7.89 5.37 10.61
C ASP A 117 7.27 4.29 9.69
N SER A 118 6.59 4.70 8.61
CA SER A 118 5.98 3.76 7.65
C SER A 118 6.99 2.91 6.88
N SER A 119 8.28 3.25 6.87
CA SER A 119 9.30 2.45 6.19
C SER A 119 9.43 1.05 6.78
N ILE A 120 9.05 0.86 8.05
CA ILE A 120 9.17 -0.44 8.71
C ILE A 120 7.99 -1.38 8.44
N PHE A 121 6.97 -0.93 7.71
CA PHE A 121 5.78 -1.75 7.48
C PHE A 121 6.13 -2.94 6.56
N PRO A 122 5.95 -4.20 7.01
CA PRO A 122 6.25 -5.36 6.17
C PRO A 122 5.32 -5.47 4.96
N ARG A 123 4.13 -4.85 5.04
CA ARG A 123 3.16 -4.72 3.96
C ARG A 123 2.32 -3.47 4.19
N VAL A 124 2.05 -2.69 3.14
CA VAL A 124 1.13 -1.54 3.17
C VAL A 124 -0.22 -1.94 3.75
N THR A 125 -0.83 -1.14 4.63
CA THR A 125 -2.15 -1.41 5.21
C THR A 125 -3.28 -1.28 4.19
N ASN A 126 -4.50 -1.73 4.51
CA ASN A 126 -5.66 -1.56 3.62
C ASN A 126 -6.22 -0.13 3.63
N GLY A 127 -6.02 0.61 4.73
CA GLY A 127 -6.37 2.03 4.84
C GLY A 127 -5.16 2.94 4.67
N ASN A 128 -5.41 4.25 4.72
CA ASN A 128 -4.41 5.31 4.64
C ASN A 128 -3.31 5.15 5.71
N LEU A 129 -2.07 5.52 5.38
CA LEU A 129 -0.91 5.25 6.23
C LEU A 129 -0.77 6.15 7.46
N ASN A 130 -1.53 7.24 7.55
CA ASN A 130 -1.35 8.22 8.63
C ASN A 130 -1.58 7.59 10.03
N ALA A 131 -2.75 7.00 10.25
CA ALA A 131 -3.10 6.35 11.52
C ALA A 131 -2.12 5.22 11.92
N PRO A 132 -1.78 4.24 11.06
CA PRO A 132 -0.82 3.20 11.43
C PRO A 132 0.60 3.75 11.65
N SER A 133 0.98 4.86 11.02
CA SER A 133 2.29 5.50 11.27
C SER A 133 2.34 6.15 12.65
N ILE A 134 1.27 6.85 13.05
CA ILE A 134 1.14 7.40 14.41
C ILE A 134 1.20 6.27 15.44
N MET A 135 0.42 5.20 15.25
CA MET A 135 0.44 4.03 16.14
C MET A 135 1.84 3.40 16.24
N THR A 136 2.58 3.35 15.12
CA THR A 136 3.95 2.84 15.10
C THR A 136 4.90 3.71 15.93
N GLY A 137 4.75 5.03 15.85
CA GLY A 137 5.49 5.97 16.72
C GLY A 137 5.19 5.75 18.20
N GLU A 138 3.91 5.65 18.58
CA GLU A 138 3.47 5.38 19.96
C GLU A 138 4.04 4.05 20.48
N LYS A 139 3.93 2.98 19.69
CA LYS A 139 4.47 1.66 20.06
C LYS A 139 6.00 1.67 20.17
N ALA A 140 6.69 2.39 19.28
CA ALA A 140 8.13 2.54 19.36
C ALA A 140 8.54 3.32 20.63
N ALA A 141 7.77 4.34 21.04
CA ALA A 141 8.01 5.07 22.28
C ALA A 141 7.92 4.16 23.50
N ASP A 142 6.92 3.27 23.57
CA ASP A 142 6.85 2.26 24.63
C ASP A 142 8.09 1.36 24.66
N HIS A 143 8.54 0.88 23.49
CA HIS A 143 9.75 0.07 23.41
C HIS A 143 11.05 0.81 23.76
N ILE A 144 11.09 2.13 23.59
CA ILE A 144 12.22 2.99 23.98
C ILE A 144 12.20 3.22 25.49
N LEU A 145 11.03 3.45 26.07
CA LEU A 145 10.83 3.69 27.50
C LEU A 145 10.80 2.41 28.35
N GLY A 146 10.87 1.24 27.74
CA GLY A 146 10.79 -0.05 28.43
C GLY A 146 9.39 -0.37 28.98
N ARG A 147 8.35 0.25 28.40
CA ARG A 147 6.95 0.00 28.77
C ARG A 147 6.42 -1.24 28.06
N THR A 148 5.62 -2.02 28.78
CA THR A 148 4.91 -3.16 28.21
C THR A 148 3.75 -2.64 27.34
N PRO A 149 3.69 -2.98 26.03
CA PRO A 149 2.56 -2.59 25.19
C PRO A 149 1.25 -3.21 25.69
N LEU A 150 0.13 -2.58 25.33
CA LEU A 150 -1.20 -3.16 25.57
C LEU A 150 -1.33 -4.56 24.95
N ALA A 151 -2.20 -5.38 25.53
CA ALA A 151 -2.55 -6.67 24.97
C ALA A 151 -3.13 -6.50 23.54
N PRO A 152 -2.84 -7.45 22.62
CA PRO A 152 -3.45 -7.43 21.29
C PRO A 152 -4.97 -7.38 21.35
N SER A 153 -5.59 -6.66 20.41
CA SER A 153 -7.04 -6.73 20.22
C SER A 153 -7.44 -8.10 19.69
N ASN A 154 -8.51 -8.67 20.26
CA ASN A 154 -9.13 -9.92 19.79
C ASN A 154 -10.35 -9.65 18.90
N GLN A 155 -10.54 -8.41 18.43
CA GLN A 155 -11.60 -8.10 17.47
C GLN A 155 -11.24 -8.65 16.10
N GLU A 156 -12.17 -9.38 15.51
CA GLU A 156 -12.07 -9.89 14.15
C GLU A 156 -12.85 -8.99 13.19
N PRO A 157 -12.32 -8.67 12.00
CA PRO A 157 -13.08 -7.97 10.99
C PRO A 157 -14.20 -8.87 10.45
N TRP A 158 -15.34 -8.27 10.09
CA TRP A 158 -16.34 -9.00 9.33
C TRP A 158 -15.80 -9.32 7.93
N ILE A 159 -15.97 -10.58 7.50
CA ILE A 159 -15.56 -11.05 6.17
C ILE A 159 -16.83 -11.46 5.43
N ASN A 160 -17.06 -10.86 4.26
CA ASN A 160 -18.17 -11.24 3.40
C ASN A 160 -18.06 -12.72 3.00
N PRO A 161 -19.03 -13.59 3.29
CA PRO A 161 -18.94 -15.02 2.97
C PRO A 161 -18.84 -15.31 1.47
N ARG A 162 -19.16 -14.34 0.61
CA ARG A 162 -19.10 -14.45 -0.86
C ARG A 162 -17.91 -13.71 -1.48
N TRP A 163 -16.95 -13.23 -0.70
CA TRP A 163 -15.84 -12.39 -1.17
C TRP A 163 -15.04 -13.00 -2.34
N GLN A 164 -15.02 -14.32 -2.47
CA GLN A 164 -14.31 -15.02 -3.55
C GLN A 164 -15.01 -14.96 -4.91
N VAL A 165 -16.33 -14.73 -4.91
CA VAL A 165 -17.18 -14.82 -6.10
C VAL A 165 -18.01 -13.55 -6.32
N SER A 166 -17.97 -12.59 -5.40
CA SER A 166 -18.76 -11.37 -5.45
C SER A 166 -18.08 -10.25 -4.67
N ASP A 167 -17.93 -9.10 -5.33
CA ASP A 167 -17.52 -7.83 -4.71
C ASP A 167 -18.70 -7.08 -4.05
N ARG A 168 -19.86 -7.74 -3.92
CA ARG A 168 -21.09 -7.21 -3.30
C ARG A 168 -21.28 -7.76 -1.90
#